data_AF-F4RXT2-F1
#
_entry.id   AF-F4RXT2-F1
#
_cell.length_a   1.000
_cell.length_b   1.000
_cell.length_c   1.000
_cell.angle_alpha   90.00
_cell.angle_beta   90.00
_cell.angle_gamma   90.00
#
_symmetry.space_group_name_H-M   'P 1'
#
loop_
_entity.id
_entity.type
_entity.pdbx_description
1 polymer ?
#
loop_
_entity_poly.entity_id
_entity_poly.type
_entity_poly.pdbx_seq_one_letter_code
_entity_poly.pdbx_strand_id
1 'polypeptide(L)'
;MSQPNDDIKKQNTPNETEPLLPQPGPSQSQSQAQPVQDRPKTVRHHRRTLSGRSVRSGHFQFGPSYHPNIYPAVNDPFTRQSKRAADARARSRFFKALLLGVGLWIVIGLVLGWTSWQESGWGDGNNRLNYGAKPEIPKQEGNVVQCASFEKETNLGNKIKSKSEFMISLKEDSHFFIHSKGSFAKGRISIGISDSNESKKVKVEVLALYNDEALIDLMNVCEVIGHEGDHHKAGLAIYTPSPEVGPYPESDLEFRLNIVLPRSLKSLYTFEIRGDLFTIKTDDLSSIDITRLDLGTTVGSITLSNILSHIVRIRTKNGDVEGSFNVSKTLSLATTNGAINAEIGLFPPSEEDSELPQLPPNPPSKASSPDNYTSVHATTTNGAVILKYTHHPVDQTLYSFVSSTNGKAEVQHPPAFEGQFEAETVWGSATVEGPHSKKDPKEGGHRIRKKIVRSDRDELGYRHISGSVWWDEGDGEEDKKGKGESLVKTTLGSAKIVFK
;
A
#
# COMPACT_ATOMS: atom_id res chain seq x y z
N MET A 1 74.24 -8.27 -36.83
CA MET A 1 74.32 -6.81 -36.71
C MET A 1 72.98 -6.33 -36.16
N SER A 2 72.81 -5.61 -35.06
CA SER A 2 73.60 -5.25 -33.89
C SER A 2 72.55 -4.68 -32.92
N GLN A 3 72.56 -5.08 -31.65
CA GLN A 3 71.99 -4.32 -30.52
C GLN A 3 72.63 -2.91 -30.46
N PRO A 4 72.15 -1.89 -29.68
CA PRO A 4 71.74 -2.01 -28.26
C PRO A 4 70.68 -0.97 -27.74
N ASN A 5 69.98 -1.21 -26.62
CA ASN A 5 70.15 -0.76 -25.21
C ASN A 5 69.50 0.58 -24.76
N ASP A 6 69.16 0.56 -23.46
CA ASP A 6 68.96 1.63 -22.46
C ASP A 6 67.55 2.27 -22.39
N ASP A 7 66.91 2.52 -21.23
CA ASP A 7 67.42 2.51 -19.86
C ASP A 7 66.30 2.45 -18.80
N ILE A 8 66.69 2.00 -17.61
CA ILE A 8 65.89 1.82 -16.39
C ILE A 8 65.88 3.13 -15.58
N LYS A 9 64.70 3.55 -15.09
CA LYS A 9 64.62 4.46 -13.92
C LYS A 9 63.56 4.00 -12.90
N LYS A 10 64.08 3.58 -11.75
CA LYS A 10 63.42 3.47 -10.44
C LYS A 10 63.02 4.87 -9.97
N GLN A 11 61.86 5.02 -9.30
CA GLN A 11 61.73 5.83 -8.08
C GLN A 11 60.36 5.66 -7.38
N ASN A 12 60.45 5.26 -6.11
CA ASN A 12 59.71 5.74 -4.94
C ASN A 12 58.23 5.37 -4.73
N THR A 13 58.05 4.38 -3.86
CA THR A 13 56.97 4.26 -2.86
C THR A 13 56.84 5.53 -1.99
N PRO A 14 55.61 5.84 -1.56
CA PRO A 14 55.41 6.17 -0.14
C PRO A 14 54.19 5.46 0.48
N ASN A 15 54.47 4.82 1.61
CA ASN A 15 53.69 4.75 2.85
C ASN A 15 52.16 4.61 2.78
N GLU A 16 51.76 3.36 2.91
CA GLU A 16 50.64 2.87 3.72
C GLU A 16 50.38 3.78 4.94
N THR A 17 49.20 4.43 4.97
CA THR A 17 48.71 5.15 6.13
C THR A 17 47.32 4.61 6.47
N GLU A 18 47.27 3.91 7.59
CA GLU A 18 46.12 3.33 8.28
C GLU A 18 45.06 4.42 8.59
N PRO A 19 43.77 4.25 8.22
CA PRO A 19 42.72 5.16 8.66
C PRO A 19 42.31 4.84 10.10
N LEU A 20 42.74 5.72 11.01
CA LEU A 20 42.32 5.77 12.41
C LEU A 20 40.82 6.08 12.53
N LEU A 21 40.14 5.27 13.34
CA LEU A 21 38.78 5.47 13.84
C LEU A 21 38.60 6.85 14.50
N PRO A 22 37.48 7.55 14.30
CA PRO A 22 37.18 8.77 15.03
C PRO A 22 36.75 8.45 16.47
N GLN A 23 37.52 8.93 17.44
CA GLN A 23 37.10 9.01 18.85
C GLN A 23 36.16 10.21 19.08
N PRO A 24 35.20 10.10 20.02
CA PRO A 24 34.22 11.14 20.30
C PRO A 24 34.82 12.27 21.14
N GLY A 25 34.73 13.50 20.61
CA GLY A 25 35.08 14.74 21.32
C GLY A 25 33.93 15.29 22.19
N PRO A 26 34.25 16.14 23.18
CA PRO A 26 33.44 16.32 24.38
C PRO A 26 32.34 17.38 24.25
N SER A 27 31.25 17.10 24.95
CA SER A 27 30.13 17.99 25.26
C SER A 27 30.52 19.10 26.23
N GLN A 28 30.24 20.35 25.86
CA GLN A 28 29.98 21.54 26.70
C GLN A 28 29.54 22.67 25.71
N SER A 29 28.62 23.59 25.94
CA SER A 29 27.54 23.81 26.92
C SER A 29 26.84 25.12 26.49
N GLN A 30 25.54 25.25 26.81
CA GLN A 30 24.77 26.50 26.98
C GLN A 30 24.36 27.33 25.73
N SER A 31 23.04 27.41 25.49
CA SER A 31 22.28 28.66 25.73
C SER A 31 20.77 28.50 25.49
N GLN A 32 20.00 28.87 26.53
CA GLN A 32 18.70 29.56 26.51
C GLN A 32 17.47 28.87 25.88
N ALA A 33 16.65 28.26 26.74
CA ALA A 33 15.27 27.92 26.45
C ALA A 33 14.31 28.99 27.04
N GLN A 34 13.43 29.52 26.20
CA GLN A 34 12.28 30.35 26.57
C GLN A 34 11.13 29.49 27.13
N PRO A 35 10.24 30.04 27.98
CA PRO A 35 9.12 29.32 28.56
C PRO A 35 7.95 29.23 27.57
N VAL A 36 7.55 28.00 27.21
CA VAL A 36 6.31 27.73 26.46
C VAL A 36 5.19 27.42 27.45
N GLN A 37 4.10 28.19 27.31
CA GLN A 37 2.85 28.10 28.06
C GLN A 37 2.07 26.81 27.76
N ASP A 38 1.46 26.30 28.83
CA ASP A 38 0.21 25.54 28.96
C ASP A 38 -0.27 24.64 27.81
N ARG A 39 -0.26 23.32 28.09
CA ARG A 39 -1.21 22.36 27.51
C ARG A 39 -1.93 21.55 28.61
N PRO A 40 -3.22 21.22 28.41
CA PRO A 40 -4.08 20.66 29.44
C PRO A 40 -3.82 19.17 29.71
N LYS A 41 -3.98 18.81 30.99
CA LYS A 41 -3.82 17.46 31.56
C LYS A 41 -4.86 16.49 30.99
N THR A 42 -4.40 15.44 30.33
CA THR A 42 -5.21 14.27 30.02
C THR A 42 -5.30 13.33 31.24
N VAL A 43 -6.53 12.95 31.56
CA VAL A 43 -6.94 12.08 32.67
C VAL A 43 -6.36 10.68 32.52
N ARG A 44 -5.53 10.25 33.50
CA ARG A 44 -5.06 8.86 33.65
C ARG A 44 -6.08 8.06 34.47
N HIS A 45 -6.67 7.03 33.89
CA HIS A 45 -7.46 6.04 34.60
C HIS A 45 -6.56 5.12 35.44
N HIS A 46 -6.70 5.18 36.76
CA HIS A 46 -6.11 4.25 37.71
C HIS A 46 -6.78 2.87 37.61
N ARG A 47 -6.01 1.84 37.25
CA ARG A 47 -6.39 0.43 37.41
C ARG A 47 -5.96 -0.01 38.80
N ARG A 48 -6.92 -0.14 39.73
CA ARG A 48 -6.70 -0.71 41.07
C ARG A 48 -6.44 -2.21 40.95
N THR A 49 -5.24 -2.63 41.33
CA THR A 49 -4.90 -4.00 41.72
C THR A 49 -5.22 -4.18 43.20
N LEU A 50 -6.14 -5.09 43.53
CA LEU A 50 -6.37 -5.54 44.91
C LEU A 50 -5.72 -6.92 45.08
N SER A 51 -4.52 -6.93 45.68
CA SER A 51 -3.98 -8.10 46.37
C SER A 51 -4.11 -7.85 47.87
N GLY A 52 -4.96 -8.62 48.55
CA GLY A 52 -5.11 -8.57 49.99
C GLY A 52 -4.88 -9.94 50.59
N ARG A 53 -3.78 -10.09 51.32
CA ARG A 53 -3.50 -11.24 52.20
C ARG A 53 -2.92 -10.71 53.51
N SER A 54 -3.68 -10.78 54.60
CA SER A 54 -3.15 -10.89 55.98
C SER A 54 -4.26 -11.19 56.99
N VAL A 55 -4.25 -12.43 57.48
CA VAL A 55 -4.37 -12.92 58.88
C VAL A 55 -4.86 -11.93 59.96
N ARG A 56 -5.94 -12.26 60.71
CA ARG A 56 -5.91 -12.81 62.11
C ARG A 56 -7.31 -12.91 62.76
N SER A 57 -7.41 -13.95 63.60
CA SER A 57 -8.42 -14.37 64.60
C SER A 57 -9.49 -13.40 65.12
N GLY A 58 -10.71 -13.93 65.31
CA GLY A 58 -11.71 -13.45 66.26
C GLY A 58 -12.96 -14.33 66.27
N HIS A 59 -13.14 -15.12 67.34
CA HIS A 59 -14.37 -15.85 67.65
C HIS A 59 -15.52 -14.86 67.94
N PHE A 60 -16.66 -15.00 67.25
CA PHE A 60 -18.00 -14.70 67.80
C PHE A 60 -19.05 -15.56 67.09
N GLN A 61 -19.75 -16.40 67.86
CA GLN A 61 -21.02 -17.05 67.49
C GLN A 61 -22.14 -16.00 67.51
N PHE A 62 -23.10 -16.10 66.58
CA PHE A 62 -24.56 -15.95 66.74
C PHE A 62 -25.21 -15.76 65.34
N GLY A 63 -26.10 -16.67 64.93
CA GLY A 63 -26.94 -16.48 63.73
C GLY A 63 -27.61 -17.78 63.23
N PRO A 64 -28.87 -17.74 62.77
CA PRO A 64 -29.85 -18.82 62.94
C PRO A 64 -29.72 -19.99 61.96
N SER A 65 -30.26 -21.14 62.39
CA SER A 65 -30.39 -22.40 61.65
C SER A 65 -31.17 -22.22 60.35
N TYR A 66 -30.55 -22.57 59.22
CA TYR A 66 -31.21 -22.68 57.92
C TYR A 66 -32.06 -23.95 57.85
N HIS A 67 -33.36 -23.79 57.63
CA HIS A 67 -34.26 -24.88 57.23
C HIS A 67 -34.09 -25.18 55.73
N PRO A 68 -33.69 -26.40 55.33
CA PRO A 68 -33.58 -26.77 53.92
C PRO A 68 -34.92 -27.32 53.44
N ASN A 69 -35.88 -26.47 53.03
CA ASN A 69 -37.09 -26.97 52.34
C ASN A 69 -37.92 -25.92 51.56
N ILE A 70 -37.39 -24.74 51.22
CA ILE A 70 -38.20 -23.69 50.55
C ILE A 70 -37.59 -23.20 49.22
N TYR A 71 -36.87 -24.08 48.51
CA TYR A 71 -36.59 -23.83 47.09
C TYR A 71 -36.95 -25.06 46.27
N PRO A 72 -37.97 -25.00 45.40
CA PRO A 72 -38.23 -26.08 44.47
C PRO A 72 -36.99 -26.27 43.59
N ALA A 73 -36.57 -27.52 43.43
CA ALA A 73 -35.47 -27.94 42.57
C ALA A 73 -35.79 -27.65 41.09
N VAL A 74 -35.75 -26.39 40.69
CA VAL A 74 -35.86 -25.93 39.32
C VAL A 74 -34.70 -25.01 39.05
N ASN A 75 -33.49 -25.59 38.97
CA ASN A 75 -32.33 -25.06 38.25
C ASN A 75 -31.17 -26.06 38.40
N ASP A 76 -31.28 -27.20 37.72
CA ASP A 76 -30.10 -28.00 37.41
C ASP A 76 -29.49 -27.46 36.08
N PRO A 77 -28.33 -26.78 36.13
CA PRO A 77 -27.69 -26.19 34.95
C PRO A 77 -27.09 -27.25 34.00
N PHE A 78 -27.16 -28.55 34.34
CA PHE A 78 -26.54 -29.61 33.55
C PHE A 78 -27.48 -30.34 32.59
N THR A 79 -28.79 -30.04 32.60
CA THR A 79 -29.70 -30.64 31.62
C THR A 79 -29.60 -29.91 30.27
N ARG A 80 -29.35 -30.64 29.17
CA ARG A 80 -29.29 -30.08 27.80
C ARG A 80 -30.51 -29.22 27.42
N GLN A 81 -31.66 -29.47 28.05
CA GLN A 81 -32.88 -28.66 27.89
C GLN A 81 -32.78 -27.28 28.56
N SER A 82 -32.22 -27.17 29.77
CA SER A 82 -32.09 -25.88 30.45
C SER A 82 -31.09 -24.96 29.73
N LYS A 83 -29.98 -25.53 29.20
CA LYS A 83 -29.03 -24.80 28.35
C LYS A 83 -29.66 -24.28 27.06
N ARG A 84 -30.44 -25.11 26.35
CA ARG A 84 -31.17 -24.69 25.14
C ARG A 84 -32.22 -23.61 25.43
N ALA A 85 -32.93 -23.71 26.55
CA ALA A 85 -33.90 -22.70 26.97
C ALA A 85 -33.23 -21.38 27.37
N ALA A 86 -32.07 -21.44 28.03
CA ALA A 86 -31.26 -20.27 28.36
C ALA A 86 -30.69 -19.59 27.10
N ASP A 87 -30.14 -20.36 26.17
CA ASP A 87 -29.62 -19.85 24.89
C ASP A 87 -30.74 -19.22 24.03
N ALA A 88 -31.94 -19.82 24.01
CA ALA A 88 -33.09 -19.24 23.32
C ALA A 88 -33.54 -17.90 23.94
N ARG A 89 -33.55 -17.80 25.29
CA ARG A 89 -33.85 -16.54 25.98
C ARG A 89 -32.76 -15.48 25.76
N ALA A 90 -31.49 -15.88 25.76
CA ALA A 90 -30.36 -14.98 25.50
C ALA A 90 -30.41 -14.42 24.07
N ARG A 91 -30.62 -15.28 23.06
CA ARG A 91 -30.79 -14.87 21.66
C ARG A 91 -31.98 -13.94 21.46
N SER A 92 -33.12 -14.23 22.10
CA SER A 92 -34.30 -13.36 22.04
C SER A 92 -34.03 -11.98 22.65
N ARG A 93 -33.35 -11.91 23.80
CA ARG A 93 -32.97 -10.63 24.44
C ARG A 93 -31.99 -9.84 23.58
N PHE A 94 -31.02 -10.51 22.98
CA PHE A 94 -30.06 -9.88 22.07
C PHE A 94 -30.75 -9.30 20.84
N PHE A 95 -31.63 -10.06 20.18
CA PHE A 95 -32.35 -9.57 19.00
C PHE A 95 -33.28 -8.38 19.31
N LYS A 96 -33.93 -8.39 20.47
CA LYS A 96 -34.74 -7.24 20.92
C LYS A 96 -33.88 -6.00 21.17
N ALA A 97 -32.73 -6.16 21.82
CA ALA A 97 -31.79 -5.05 22.04
C ALA A 97 -31.21 -4.52 20.72
N LEU A 98 -30.89 -5.40 19.77
CA LEU A 98 -30.42 -5.03 18.43
C LEU A 98 -31.48 -4.24 17.67
N LEU A 99 -32.73 -4.71 17.64
CA LEU A 99 -33.84 -4.01 16.98
C LEU A 99 -34.12 -2.64 17.61
N LEU A 100 -34.04 -2.52 18.94
CA LEU A 100 -34.14 -1.23 19.62
C LEU A 100 -32.97 -0.31 19.26
N GLY A 101 -31.75 -0.84 19.18
CA GLY A 101 -30.57 -0.08 18.76
C GLY A 101 -30.68 0.44 17.33
N VAL A 102 -31.11 -0.41 16.39
CA VAL A 102 -31.35 -0.03 14.98
C VAL A 102 -32.48 0.98 14.87
N GLY A 103 -33.59 0.77 15.59
CA GLY A 103 -34.73 1.69 15.59
C GLY A 103 -34.35 3.07 16.14
N LEU A 104 -33.62 3.13 17.26
CA LEU A 104 -33.12 4.38 17.82
C LEU A 104 -32.17 5.09 16.85
N TRP A 105 -31.28 4.34 16.18
CA TRP A 105 -30.36 4.89 15.19
C TRP A 105 -31.08 5.48 13.98
N ILE A 106 -32.13 4.83 13.47
CA ILE A 106 -32.98 5.36 12.39
C ILE A 106 -33.67 6.65 12.83
N VAL A 107 -34.24 6.71 14.04
CA VAL A 107 -34.90 7.93 14.55
C VAL A 107 -33.91 9.08 14.69
N ILE A 108 -32.72 8.83 15.27
CA ILE A 108 -31.66 9.84 15.37
C ILE A 108 -31.23 10.31 13.97
N GLY A 109 -31.06 9.38 13.02
CA GLY A 109 -30.73 9.69 11.63
C GLY A 109 -31.80 10.54 10.93
N LEU A 110 -33.08 10.26 11.16
CA LEU A 110 -34.19 11.05 10.62
C LEU A 110 -34.29 12.43 11.24
N VAL A 111 -34.15 12.56 12.56
CA VAL A 111 -34.22 13.86 13.26
C VAL A 111 -33.04 14.75 12.86
N LEU A 112 -31.81 14.22 12.94
CA LEU A 112 -30.61 14.96 12.56
C LEU A 112 -30.56 15.23 11.05
N GLY A 113 -31.05 14.29 10.24
CA GLY A 113 -31.18 14.46 8.79
C GLY A 113 -32.18 15.56 8.44
N TRP A 114 -33.34 15.62 9.09
CA TRP A 114 -34.36 16.63 8.83
C TRP A 114 -33.90 18.04 9.23
N THR A 115 -33.29 18.19 10.40
CA THR A 115 -32.76 19.50 10.83
C THR A 115 -31.61 19.97 9.95
N SER A 116 -30.75 19.05 9.49
CA SER A 116 -29.67 19.37 8.55
C SER A 116 -30.18 19.72 7.15
N TRP A 117 -31.35 19.21 6.75
CA TRP A 117 -31.90 19.47 5.42
C TRP A 117 -32.66 20.80 5.34
N GLN A 118 -33.25 21.28 6.45
CA GLN A 118 -33.90 22.60 6.48
C GLN A 118 -32.95 23.79 6.69
N GLU A 119 -31.80 23.61 7.34
CA GLU A 119 -30.77 24.67 7.41
C GLU A 119 -29.87 24.74 6.17
N SER A 120 -29.94 23.75 5.29
CA SER A 120 -29.40 23.85 3.93
C SER A 120 -30.38 24.64 3.05
N GLY A 121 -30.67 25.87 3.44
CA GLY A 121 -31.34 26.84 2.58
C GLY A 121 -30.45 27.09 1.36
N TRP A 122 -30.67 26.32 0.29
CA TRP A 122 -30.19 26.62 -1.05
C TRP A 122 -31.01 27.83 -1.53
N GLY A 123 -30.71 28.99 -0.95
CA GLY A 123 -31.19 30.26 -1.44
C GLY A 123 -30.59 30.48 -2.81
N ASP A 124 -31.45 30.36 -3.83
CA ASP A 124 -31.21 30.93 -5.14
C ASP A 124 -30.73 32.38 -4.99
N GLY A 125 -29.54 32.67 -5.49
CA GLY A 125 -29.11 34.04 -5.76
C GLY A 125 -27.75 34.42 -5.17
N ASN A 126 -26.74 34.45 -6.04
CA ASN A 126 -25.56 35.33 -5.99
C ASN A 126 -24.41 35.06 -5.01
N ASN A 127 -24.40 34.00 -4.20
CA ASN A 127 -23.22 33.65 -3.40
C ASN A 127 -22.09 32.94 -4.19
N ARG A 128 -21.87 33.30 -5.47
CA ARG A 128 -20.73 32.83 -6.30
C ARG A 128 -19.36 33.32 -5.80
N LEU A 129 -19.30 34.11 -4.73
CA LEU A 129 -18.15 34.93 -4.36
C LEU A 129 -17.15 34.29 -3.40
N ASN A 130 -17.29 33.02 -3.00
CA ASN A 130 -16.39 32.47 -2.00
C ASN A 130 -15.93 31.04 -2.26
N TYR A 131 -15.41 30.76 -3.46
CA TYR A 131 -14.67 29.53 -3.76
C TYR A 131 -13.34 29.39 -2.98
N GLY A 132 -13.03 30.32 -2.09
CA GLY A 132 -11.77 30.44 -1.38
C GLY A 132 -10.70 31.17 -2.20
N ALA A 133 -9.57 31.44 -1.55
CA ALA A 133 -8.42 31.99 -2.23
C ALA A 133 -7.78 30.94 -3.15
N LYS A 134 -7.24 31.39 -4.27
CA LYS A 134 -6.41 30.57 -5.16
C LYS A 134 -5.26 29.97 -4.33
N PRO A 135 -5.12 28.63 -4.27
CA PRO A 135 -4.14 27.97 -3.42
C PRO A 135 -2.73 28.26 -3.90
N GLU A 136 -1.82 28.61 -2.98
CA GLU A 136 -0.40 28.75 -3.30
C GLU A 136 0.27 27.38 -3.42
N ILE A 137 1.27 27.29 -4.31
CA ILE A 137 2.12 26.10 -4.43
C ILE A 137 3.07 26.06 -3.23
N PRO A 138 3.07 24.97 -2.43
CA PRO A 138 3.99 24.82 -1.33
C PRO A 138 5.44 24.87 -1.80
N LYS A 139 6.25 25.74 -1.19
CA LYS A 139 7.70 25.85 -1.47
C LYS A 139 8.48 24.55 -1.28
N GLN A 140 7.91 23.58 -0.54
CA GLN A 140 8.51 22.28 -0.30
C GLN A 140 8.54 21.39 -1.55
N GLU A 141 7.70 21.66 -2.55
CA GLU A 141 7.68 20.87 -3.79
C GLU A 141 8.77 21.29 -4.78
N GLY A 142 9.31 22.50 -4.63
CA GLY A 142 10.36 23.04 -5.47
C GLY A 142 10.06 24.47 -5.92
N ASN A 143 10.80 24.89 -6.95
CA ASN A 143 10.64 26.18 -7.60
C ASN A 143 9.69 26.02 -8.79
N VAL A 144 8.69 26.90 -8.85
CA VAL A 144 7.77 26.99 -9.97
C VAL A 144 8.51 27.56 -11.18
N VAL A 145 8.50 26.84 -12.30
CA VAL A 145 9.09 27.29 -13.56
C VAL A 145 8.06 28.07 -14.37
N GLN A 146 6.92 27.44 -14.62
CA GLN A 146 5.84 28.01 -15.40
C GLN A 146 4.51 27.41 -14.95
N CYS A 147 3.45 28.20 -15.04
CA CYS A 147 2.09 27.77 -14.79
C CYS A 147 1.30 27.74 -16.09
N ALA A 148 0.33 26.83 -16.16
CA ALA A 148 -0.55 26.68 -17.30
C ALA A 148 -1.27 28.01 -17.60
N SER A 149 -1.14 28.45 -18.84
CA SER A 149 -2.11 29.34 -19.45
C SER A 149 -3.10 28.46 -20.20
N PHE A 150 -4.37 28.52 -19.81
CA PHE A 150 -5.42 27.70 -20.37
C PHE A 150 -6.09 28.44 -21.53
N GLU A 151 -5.90 27.94 -22.75
CA GLU A 151 -6.59 28.45 -23.93
C GLU A 151 -7.99 27.82 -23.99
N LYS A 152 -9.02 28.68 -24.12
CA LYS A 152 -10.42 28.24 -24.26
C LYS A 152 -10.60 27.68 -25.67
N GLU A 153 -10.84 26.38 -25.77
CA GLU A 153 -10.80 25.68 -27.06
C GLU A 153 -12.18 25.61 -27.71
N THR A 154 -13.22 25.18 -26.97
CA THR A 154 -14.61 25.06 -27.47
C THR A 154 -15.59 24.69 -26.33
N ASN A 155 -16.89 24.88 -26.57
CA ASN A 155 -17.96 24.34 -25.71
C ASN A 155 -18.30 22.91 -26.14
N LEU A 156 -18.19 21.94 -25.23
CA LEU A 156 -18.60 20.56 -25.41
C LEU A 156 -19.87 20.30 -24.58
N GLY A 157 -21.03 20.66 -25.16
CA GLY A 157 -22.31 20.65 -24.42
C GLY A 157 -22.29 21.69 -23.30
N ASN A 158 -22.58 21.27 -22.07
CA ASN A 158 -22.60 22.14 -20.89
C ASN A 158 -21.21 22.33 -20.24
N LYS A 159 -20.16 21.71 -20.79
CA LYS A 159 -18.79 21.85 -20.29
C LYS A 159 -17.95 22.66 -21.27
N ILE A 160 -17.16 23.58 -20.73
CA ILE A 160 -16.11 24.31 -21.41
C ILE A 160 -14.83 23.47 -21.34
N LYS A 161 -14.09 23.45 -22.44
CA LYS A 161 -12.82 22.75 -22.58
C LYS A 161 -11.70 23.78 -22.66
N SER A 162 -10.72 23.65 -21.79
CA SER A 162 -9.46 24.40 -21.90
C SER A 162 -8.26 23.48 -21.85
N LYS A 163 -7.25 23.81 -22.63
CA LYS A 163 -6.05 22.97 -22.82
C LYS A 163 -4.80 23.76 -22.48
N SER A 164 -3.80 23.06 -21.95
CA SER A 164 -2.44 23.55 -21.76
C SER A 164 -1.45 22.41 -21.98
N GLU A 165 -0.21 22.73 -22.35
CA GLU A 165 0.83 21.74 -22.65
C GLU A 165 2.14 22.13 -21.97
N PHE A 166 2.82 21.15 -21.36
CA PHE A 166 4.12 21.31 -20.73
C PHE A 166 5.16 20.41 -21.41
N MET A 167 6.37 20.93 -21.55
CA MET A 167 7.52 20.21 -22.12
C MET A 167 8.62 20.13 -21.05
N ILE A 168 8.49 19.16 -20.16
CA ILE A 168 9.33 19.02 -18.96
C ILE A 168 10.63 18.32 -19.35
N SER A 169 11.76 18.95 -19.07
CA SER A 169 13.07 18.39 -19.39
C SER A 169 13.52 17.45 -18.28
N LEU A 170 13.68 16.16 -18.61
CA LEU A 170 14.18 15.15 -17.68
C LEU A 170 15.62 14.77 -18.02
N LYS A 171 16.41 14.51 -16.98
CA LYS A 171 17.71 13.85 -17.07
C LYS A 171 17.51 12.36 -16.81
N GLU A 172 18.47 11.54 -17.23
CA GLU A 172 18.57 10.15 -16.77
C GLU A 172 18.61 10.14 -15.23
N ASP A 173 17.96 9.16 -14.62
CA ASP A 173 17.87 8.98 -13.16
C ASP A 173 17.27 10.17 -12.40
N SER A 174 16.40 10.94 -13.06
CA SER A 174 15.64 12.02 -12.41
C SER A 174 14.41 11.50 -11.67
N HIS A 175 13.91 12.32 -10.74
CA HIS A 175 12.63 12.14 -10.08
C HIS A 175 11.56 12.86 -10.89
N PHE A 176 10.65 12.11 -11.51
CA PHE A 176 9.47 12.65 -12.16
C PHE A 176 8.26 12.52 -11.24
N PHE A 177 7.50 13.60 -11.04
CA PHE A 177 6.33 13.56 -10.16
C PHE A 177 5.09 14.26 -10.71
N ILE A 178 3.93 13.81 -10.26
CA ILE A 178 2.67 14.54 -10.37
C ILE A 178 2.00 14.58 -9.02
N HIS A 179 1.87 15.78 -8.47
CA HIS A 179 1.19 15.99 -7.21
C HIS A 179 -0.09 16.77 -7.45
N SER A 180 -1.15 16.36 -6.78
CA SER A 180 -2.46 16.96 -6.94
C SER A 180 -3.17 17.07 -5.60
N LYS A 181 -3.64 18.29 -5.28
CA LYS A 181 -4.30 18.60 -4.02
C LYS A 181 -5.52 19.52 -4.22
N GLY A 182 -6.52 19.34 -3.38
CA GLY A 182 -7.75 20.12 -3.36
C GLY A 182 -8.97 19.33 -3.84
N SER A 183 -10.16 19.87 -3.58
CA SER A 183 -11.42 19.14 -3.75
C SER A 183 -11.85 18.97 -5.20
N PHE A 184 -11.33 19.81 -6.09
CA PHE A 184 -11.59 19.72 -7.54
C PHE A 184 -10.46 19.03 -8.29
N ALA A 185 -9.40 18.61 -7.59
CA ALA A 185 -8.25 17.94 -8.18
C ALA A 185 -8.60 16.46 -8.45
N LYS A 186 -9.48 16.25 -9.44
CA LYS A 186 -10.03 14.95 -9.83
C LYS A 186 -9.93 14.73 -11.33
N GLY A 187 -9.92 13.46 -11.74
CA GLY A 187 -10.05 13.10 -13.14
C GLY A 187 -9.25 11.87 -13.52
N ARG A 188 -8.52 11.95 -14.65
CA ARG A 188 -7.84 10.80 -15.26
C ARG A 188 -6.43 11.17 -15.69
N ILE A 189 -5.49 10.27 -15.40
CA ILE A 189 -4.11 10.34 -15.86
C ILE A 189 -3.86 9.15 -16.77
N SER A 190 -3.46 9.42 -18.01
CA SER A 190 -3.06 8.40 -18.98
C SER A 190 -1.59 8.60 -19.29
N ILE A 191 -0.80 7.52 -19.23
CA ILE A 191 0.65 7.55 -19.38
C ILE A 191 1.03 6.61 -20.52
N GLY A 192 1.71 7.14 -21.52
CA GLY A 192 2.20 6.36 -22.65
C GLY A 192 3.61 6.74 -23.02
N ILE A 193 4.18 5.97 -23.95
CA ILE A 193 5.49 6.23 -24.55
C ILE A 193 5.26 6.68 -25.99
N SER A 194 5.96 7.71 -26.44
CA SER A 194 5.95 8.12 -27.85
C SER A 194 7.19 7.63 -28.59
N ASP A 195 6.95 7.13 -29.80
CA ASP A 195 7.99 6.78 -30.78
C ASP A 195 8.59 8.00 -31.48
N SER A 196 8.05 9.20 -31.24
CA SER A 196 8.60 10.42 -31.84
C SER A 196 9.99 10.69 -31.26
N ASN A 197 11.02 10.57 -32.09
CA ASN A 197 12.42 10.87 -31.75
C ASN A 197 12.69 12.36 -31.43
N GLU A 198 11.67 13.22 -31.47
CA GLU A 198 11.83 14.67 -31.59
C GLU A 198 12.20 15.38 -30.28
N SER A 199 12.15 14.75 -29.10
CA SER A 199 12.66 15.41 -27.88
C SER A 199 12.92 14.46 -26.70
N LYS A 200 13.99 14.73 -25.92
CA LYS A 200 14.23 14.16 -24.57
C LYS A 200 13.34 14.78 -23.48
N LYS A 201 12.19 15.34 -23.86
CA LYS A 201 11.29 16.04 -22.96
C LYS A 201 10.03 15.21 -22.76
N VAL A 202 9.54 15.17 -21.54
CA VAL A 202 8.22 14.61 -21.24
C VAL A 202 7.18 15.63 -21.65
N LYS A 203 6.30 15.23 -22.55
CA LYS A 203 5.16 16.04 -22.96
C LYS A 203 4.00 15.74 -22.03
N VAL A 204 3.47 16.76 -21.37
CA VAL A 204 2.28 16.65 -20.52
C VAL A 204 1.20 17.54 -21.09
N GLU A 205 0.18 16.92 -21.67
CA GLU A 205 -1.04 17.62 -22.10
C GLU A 205 -2.04 17.62 -20.94
N VAL A 206 -2.45 18.81 -20.51
CA VAL A 206 -3.43 19.01 -19.46
C VAL A 206 -4.72 19.54 -20.06
N LEU A 207 -5.79 18.77 -19.93
CA LEU A 207 -7.12 19.17 -20.32
C LEU A 207 -8.00 19.42 -19.10
N ALA A 208 -8.49 20.65 -18.95
CA ALA A 208 -9.46 21.03 -17.93
C ALA A 208 -10.86 21.07 -18.55
N LEU A 209 -11.78 20.29 -17.97
CA LEU A 209 -13.20 20.27 -18.32
C LEU A 209 -13.97 20.87 -17.16
N TYR A 210 -14.69 21.96 -17.41
CA TYR A 210 -15.37 22.70 -16.35
C TYR A 210 -16.67 23.31 -16.83
N ASN A 211 -17.56 23.70 -15.92
CA ASN A 211 -18.81 24.37 -16.26
C ASN A 211 -18.91 25.82 -15.74
N ASP A 212 -17.96 26.25 -14.91
CA ASP A 212 -17.84 27.63 -14.43
C ASP A 212 -16.41 28.14 -14.69
N GLU A 213 -16.30 29.24 -15.46
CA GLU A 213 -15.02 29.88 -15.80
C GLU A 213 -14.22 30.30 -14.57
N ALA A 214 -14.89 30.64 -13.47
CA ALA A 214 -14.23 31.00 -12.23
C ALA A 214 -13.31 29.87 -11.69
N LEU A 215 -13.63 28.60 -11.96
CA LEU A 215 -12.84 27.46 -11.47
C LEU A 215 -11.45 27.40 -12.10
N ILE A 216 -11.30 27.85 -13.35
CA ILE A 216 -9.99 27.93 -14.03
C ILE A 216 -9.11 28.99 -13.38
N ASP A 217 -9.69 30.12 -13.00
CA ASP A 217 -8.94 31.22 -12.37
C ASP A 217 -8.44 30.83 -10.97
N LEU A 218 -9.17 29.93 -10.30
CA LEU A 218 -8.92 29.49 -8.93
C LEU A 218 -7.99 28.30 -8.80
N MET A 219 -7.60 27.66 -9.90
CA MET A 219 -6.65 26.55 -9.87
C MET A 219 -5.24 27.00 -10.27
N ASN A 220 -4.26 26.22 -9.84
CA ASN A 220 -2.86 26.33 -10.24
C ASN A 220 -2.42 24.99 -10.79
N VAL A 221 -1.96 24.98 -12.04
CA VAL A 221 -1.31 23.82 -12.65
C VAL A 221 0.05 24.30 -13.11
N CYS A 222 1.12 23.85 -12.47
CA CYS A 222 2.44 24.40 -12.74
C CYS A 222 3.51 23.32 -12.84
N GLU A 223 4.47 23.57 -13.72
CA GLU A 223 5.73 22.84 -13.78
C GLU A 223 6.59 23.28 -12.60
N VAL A 224 7.07 22.29 -11.85
CA VAL A 224 7.89 22.49 -10.67
C VAL A 224 9.19 21.73 -10.83
N ILE A 225 10.30 22.40 -10.54
CA ILE A 225 11.64 21.80 -10.54
C ILE A 225 12.30 21.94 -9.17
N GLY A 226 13.14 21.00 -8.81
CA GLY A 226 13.85 20.98 -7.55
C GLY A 226 14.92 19.90 -7.52
N HIS A 227 15.33 19.56 -6.31
CA HIS A 227 16.31 18.52 -6.04
C HIS A 227 15.86 17.68 -4.86
N GLU A 228 16.16 16.38 -4.91
CA GLU A 228 15.91 15.45 -3.81
C GLU A 228 17.14 14.55 -3.67
N GLY A 229 17.98 14.87 -2.68
CA GLY A 229 19.36 14.38 -2.64
C GLY A 229 20.14 14.89 -3.84
N ASP A 230 20.88 13.99 -4.50
CA ASP A 230 21.70 14.31 -5.68
C ASP A 230 20.91 14.26 -7.00
N HIS A 231 19.64 13.82 -6.95
CA HIS A 231 18.83 13.65 -8.15
C HIS A 231 18.04 14.91 -8.50
N HIS A 232 17.98 15.20 -9.79
CA HIS A 232 17.12 16.25 -10.33
C HIS A 232 15.66 15.85 -10.18
N LYS A 233 14.83 16.75 -9.66
CA LYS A 233 13.40 16.53 -9.47
C LYS A 233 12.61 17.49 -10.35
N ALA A 234 11.69 16.98 -11.15
CA ALA A 234 10.83 17.80 -12.00
C ALA A 234 9.46 17.15 -12.16
N GLY A 235 8.42 17.95 -12.32
CA GLY A 235 7.07 17.40 -12.34
C GLY A 235 5.99 18.44 -12.55
N LEU A 236 4.75 17.99 -12.40
CA LEU A 236 3.57 18.81 -12.48
C LEU A 236 2.85 18.85 -11.13
N ALA A 237 2.53 20.05 -10.67
CA ALA A 237 1.77 20.24 -9.45
C ALA A 237 0.39 20.87 -9.76
N ILE A 238 -0.68 20.22 -9.30
CA ILE A 238 -2.07 20.62 -9.49
C ILE A 238 -2.67 21.00 -8.15
N TYR A 239 -3.08 22.25 -8.01
CA TYR A 239 -3.69 22.79 -6.82
C TYR A 239 -5.04 23.38 -7.16
N THR A 240 -6.07 22.88 -6.50
CA THR A 240 -7.42 23.43 -6.56
C THR A 240 -7.87 23.84 -5.17
N PRO A 241 -8.88 24.72 -5.06
CA PRO A 241 -9.42 25.08 -3.76
C PRO A 241 -9.89 23.85 -2.98
N SER A 242 -9.64 23.88 -1.67
CA SER A 242 -10.21 22.93 -0.72
C SER A 242 -11.24 23.70 0.10
N PRO A 243 -12.49 23.84 -0.38
CA PRO A 243 -13.49 24.63 0.31
C PRO A 243 -13.64 24.15 1.76
N GLU A 244 -13.52 25.09 2.69
CA GLU A 244 -13.87 24.87 4.10
C GLU A 244 -15.38 24.63 4.25
N VAL A 245 -16.18 25.12 3.29
CA VAL A 245 -17.63 25.21 3.34
C VAL A 245 -18.27 24.34 2.25
N GLY A 246 -18.09 23.02 2.35
CA GLY A 246 -18.87 22.02 1.60
C GLY A 246 -18.63 21.98 0.08
N PRO A 247 -19.06 20.89 -0.58
CA PRO A 247 -18.96 20.75 -2.03
C PRO A 247 -19.94 21.71 -2.72
N TYR A 248 -19.47 22.44 -3.74
CA TYR A 248 -20.36 23.21 -4.62
C TYR A 248 -21.06 22.23 -5.57
N PRO A 249 -22.37 22.00 -5.39
CA PRO A 249 -23.08 20.91 -6.05
C PRO A 249 -23.18 21.10 -7.56
N GLU A 250 -23.13 22.35 -8.01
CA GLU A 250 -23.24 22.69 -9.42
C GLU A 250 -21.89 22.91 -10.10
N SER A 251 -20.80 23.11 -9.36
CA SER A 251 -19.49 23.41 -9.94
C SER A 251 -18.72 22.11 -10.17
N ASP A 252 -18.34 21.85 -11.41
CA ASP A 252 -17.58 20.65 -11.78
C ASP A 252 -16.31 21.06 -12.52
N LEU A 253 -15.18 20.53 -12.06
CA LEU A 253 -13.87 20.66 -12.69
C LEU A 253 -13.23 19.26 -12.71
N GLU A 254 -12.85 18.81 -13.89
CA GLU A 254 -12.24 17.50 -14.13
C GLU A 254 -11.00 17.67 -15.01
N PHE A 255 -9.90 17.02 -14.63
CA PHE A 255 -8.66 17.03 -15.38
C PHE A 255 -8.48 15.74 -16.18
N ARG A 256 -8.02 15.86 -17.42
CA ARG A 256 -7.47 14.74 -18.20
C ARG A 256 -6.03 15.05 -18.52
N LEU A 257 -5.13 14.28 -17.93
CA LEU A 257 -3.70 14.37 -18.18
C LEU A 257 -3.30 13.28 -19.14
N ASN A 258 -2.67 13.66 -20.25
CA ASN A 258 -1.98 12.73 -21.13
C ASN A 258 -0.48 12.99 -21.00
N ILE A 259 0.23 12.03 -20.41
CA ILE A 259 1.67 12.09 -20.21
C ILE A 259 2.31 11.20 -21.24
N VAL A 260 3.23 11.77 -21.99
CA VAL A 260 3.96 11.08 -23.04
C VAL A 260 5.44 11.11 -22.68
N LEU A 261 5.94 9.95 -22.25
CA LEU A 261 7.35 9.75 -21.97
C LEU A 261 8.10 9.51 -23.29
N PRO A 262 9.26 10.15 -23.52
CA PRO A 262 10.02 9.94 -24.73
C PRO A 262 10.73 8.58 -24.67
N ARG A 263 10.70 7.81 -25.75
CA ARG A 263 11.39 6.50 -25.82
C ARG A 263 12.91 6.57 -25.60
N SER A 264 13.51 7.76 -25.76
CA SER A 264 14.92 8.00 -25.44
C SER A 264 15.23 7.97 -23.94
N LEU A 265 14.22 8.07 -23.07
CA LEU A 265 14.36 7.99 -21.62
C LEU A 265 14.50 6.52 -21.23
N LYS A 266 15.72 6.10 -20.89
CA LYS A 266 16.02 4.70 -20.55
C LYS A 266 15.72 4.36 -19.11
N SER A 267 15.99 5.30 -18.19
CA SER A 267 15.85 5.11 -16.76
C SER A 267 15.19 6.31 -16.07
N LEU A 268 14.46 6.03 -15.00
CA LEU A 268 13.94 6.99 -14.04
C LEU A 268 14.22 6.49 -12.64
N TYR A 269 14.80 7.35 -11.79
CA TYR A 269 15.05 6.94 -10.42
C TYR A 269 13.76 6.89 -9.60
N THR A 270 12.90 7.90 -9.73
CA THR A 270 11.58 7.87 -9.08
C THR A 270 10.50 8.38 -10.02
N PHE A 271 9.42 7.62 -10.13
CA PHE A 271 8.17 8.06 -10.75
C PHE A 271 7.06 8.07 -9.71
N GLU A 272 6.61 9.26 -9.33
CA GLU A 272 5.63 9.44 -8.26
C GLU A 272 4.35 10.12 -8.76
N ILE A 273 3.18 9.56 -8.44
CA ILE A 273 1.89 10.22 -8.65
C ILE A 273 1.11 10.20 -7.36
N ARG A 274 0.71 11.38 -6.87
CA ARG A 274 -0.17 11.55 -5.72
C ARG A 274 -1.33 12.44 -6.09
N GLY A 275 -2.53 11.87 -6.13
CA GLY A 275 -3.76 12.62 -6.38
C GLY A 275 -4.99 11.87 -5.92
N ASP A 276 -5.74 12.43 -4.98
CA ASP A 276 -6.80 11.72 -4.26
C ASP A 276 -7.95 11.20 -5.14
N LEU A 277 -8.25 11.90 -6.22
CA LEU A 277 -9.44 11.63 -7.04
C LEU A 277 -9.10 11.33 -8.49
N PHE A 278 -7.91 10.79 -8.74
CA PHE A 278 -7.46 10.43 -10.07
C PHE A 278 -7.54 8.92 -10.32
N THR A 279 -8.10 8.57 -11.48
CA THR A 279 -7.90 7.27 -12.11
C THR A 279 -6.59 7.30 -12.88
N ILE A 280 -5.72 6.33 -12.67
CA ILE A 280 -4.39 6.27 -13.30
C ILE A 280 -4.37 5.08 -14.25
N LYS A 281 -3.99 5.33 -15.50
CA LYS A 281 -3.81 4.30 -16.53
C LYS A 281 -2.45 4.45 -17.17
N THR A 282 -1.75 3.32 -17.34
CA THR A 282 -0.52 3.29 -18.13
C THR A 282 -0.64 2.29 -19.27
N ASP A 283 -0.08 2.67 -20.40
CA ASP A 283 0.27 1.75 -21.46
C ASP A 283 1.54 0.98 -21.06
N ASP A 284 2.13 0.25 -22.01
CA ASP A 284 3.35 -0.52 -21.81
C ASP A 284 4.53 0.41 -21.46
N LEU A 285 5.06 0.29 -20.24
CA LEU A 285 6.23 1.04 -19.77
C LEU A 285 7.48 0.17 -19.64
N SER A 286 7.51 -1.02 -20.26
CA SER A 286 8.61 -1.98 -20.09
C SER A 286 9.95 -1.52 -20.67
N SER A 287 9.94 -0.51 -21.54
CA SER A 287 11.16 0.04 -22.13
C SER A 287 11.88 1.07 -21.24
N ILE A 288 11.27 1.47 -20.12
CA ILE A 288 11.85 2.43 -19.18
C ILE A 288 12.09 1.70 -17.87
N ASP A 289 13.34 1.67 -17.43
CA ASP A 289 13.71 1.11 -16.14
C ASP A 289 13.39 2.12 -15.02
N ILE A 290 12.45 1.78 -14.15
CA ILE A 290 12.02 2.66 -13.07
C ILE A 290 12.53 2.11 -11.73
N THR A 291 13.50 2.77 -11.11
CA THR A 291 14.02 2.31 -9.82
C THR A 291 12.92 2.30 -8.75
N ARG A 292 12.12 3.37 -8.66
CA ARG A 292 11.00 3.46 -7.72
C ARG A 292 9.73 4.04 -8.35
N LEU A 293 8.64 3.27 -8.31
CA LEU A 293 7.30 3.70 -8.72
C LEU A 293 6.40 3.86 -7.49
N ASP A 294 5.91 5.06 -7.20
CA ASP A 294 4.96 5.34 -6.09
C ASP A 294 3.68 5.98 -6.61
N LEU A 295 2.59 5.22 -6.64
CA LEU A 295 1.28 5.69 -7.12
C LEU A 295 0.28 5.71 -5.95
N GLY A 296 -0.35 6.85 -5.73
CA GLY A 296 -1.28 7.09 -4.65
C GLY A 296 -2.52 7.85 -5.10
N THR A 297 -3.69 7.25 -4.85
CA THR A 297 -5.01 7.90 -5.00
C THR A 297 -5.89 7.54 -3.80
N THR A 298 -7.06 8.13 -3.68
CA THR A 298 -8.04 7.77 -2.65
C THR A 298 -9.21 7.02 -3.30
N VAL A 299 -9.72 7.49 -4.44
CA VAL A 299 -10.94 6.94 -5.05
C VAL A 299 -10.69 6.23 -6.38
N GLY A 300 -9.82 6.76 -7.23
CA GLY A 300 -9.68 6.24 -8.60
C GLY A 300 -9.03 4.86 -8.65
N SER A 301 -9.34 4.11 -9.70
CA SER A 301 -8.65 2.85 -10.00
C SER A 301 -7.27 3.11 -10.61
N ILE A 302 -6.39 2.13 -10.48
CA ILE A 302 -5.04 2.16 -11.02
C ILE A 302 -4.88 0.93 -11.92
N THR A 303 -4.69 1.16 -13.22
CA THR A 303 -4.51 0.10 -14.22
C THR A 303 -3.15 0.28 -14.90
N LEU A 304 -2.27 -0.72 -14.77
CA LEU A 304 -0.89 -0.64 -15.25
C LEU A 304 -0.57 -1.75 -16.22
N SER A 305 0.19 -1.46 -17.27
CA SER A 305 0.58 -2.44 -18.29
C SER A 305 2.10 -2.55 -18.36
N ASN A 306 2.62 -3.75 -18.16
CA ASN A 306 4.01 -4.15 -18.34
C ASN A 306 5.02 -3.18 -17.70
N ILE A 307 4.91 -2.98 -16.40
CA ILE A 307 5.84 -2.12 -15.65
C ILE A 307 7.16 -2.85 -15.40
N LEU A 308 8.30 -2.26 -15.74
CA LEU A 308 9.62 -2.70 -15.29
C LEU A 308 10.10 -1.80 -14.15
N SER A 309 10.19 -2.32 -12.93
CA SER A 309 10.61 -1.49 -11.78
C SER A 309 11.20 -2.30 -10.63
N HIS A 310 12.15 -1.72 -9.90
CA HIS A 310 12.75 -2.41 -8.74
C HIS A 310 11.85 -2.35 -7.50
N ILE A 311 11.27 -1.18 -7.23
CA ILE A 311 10.40 -0.93 -6.08
C ILE A 311 9.09 -0.31 -6.56
N VAL A 312 7.99 -1.04 -6.42
CA VAL A 312 6.64 -0.59 -6.76
C VAL A 312 5.80 -0.44 -5.50
N ARG A 313 5.18 0.72 -5.34
CA ARG A 313 4.23 1.01 -4.27
C ARG A 313 2.96 1.62 -4.83
N ILE A 314 1.84 0.95 -4.61
CA ILE A 314 0.54 1.38 -5.12
C ILE A 314 -0.46 1.40 -3.97
N ARG A 315 -1.11 2.55 -3.80
CA ARG A 315 -2.07 2.78 -2.73
C ARG A 315 -3.33 3.46 -3.25
N THR A 316 -4.47 2.88 -2.91
CA THR A 316 -5.78 3.49 -3.08
C THR A 316 -6.66 3.18 -1.87
N LYS A 317 -7.77 3.87 -1.66
CA LYS A 317 -8.75 3.45 -0.63
C LYS A 317 -9.90 2.70 -1.28
N ASN A 318 -10.43 3.21 -2.39
CA ASN A 318 -11.64 2.68 -2.98
C ASN A 318 -11.46 2.07 -4.37
N GLY A 319 -10.42 2.46 -5.09
CA GLY A 319 -10.20 1.99 -6.45
C GLY A 319 -9.63 0.57 -6.50
N ASP A 320 -9.86 -0.09 -7.62
CA ASP A 320 -9.20 -1.34 -7.97
C ASP A 320 -7.75 -1.07 -8.39
N VAL A 321 -6.89 -2.07 -8.17
CA VAL A 321 -5.50 -2.09 -8.62
C VAL A 321 -5.33 -3.27 -9.55
N GLU A 322 -5.09 -3.00 -10.83
CA GLU A 322 -4.93 -4.02 -11.86
C GLU A 322 -3.64 -3.79 -12.64
N GLY A 323 -2.90 -4.85 -12.97
CA GLY A 323 -1.80 -4.70 -13.92
C GLY A 323 -0.79 -5.84 -13.99
N SER A 324 0.22 -5.66 -14.86
CA SER A 324 1.38 -6.55 -14.96
C SER A 324 2.66 -5.84 -14.56
N PHE A 325 3.45 -6.52 -13.71
CA PHE A 325 4.63 -5.98 -13.06
C PHE A 325 5.80 -6.93 -13.24
N ASN A 326 6.94 -6.41 -13.66
CA ASN A 326 8.24 -7.05 -13.56
C ASN A 326 8.99 -6.35 -12.44
N VAL A 327 9.28 -7.08 -11.35
CA VAL A 327 9.84 -6.52 -10.12
C VAL A 327 11.04 -7.30 -9.62
N SER A 328 12.10 -6.60 -9.21
CA SER A 328 13.29 -7.24 -8.63
C SER A 328 13.32 -7.26 -7.11
N LYS A 329 12.81 -6.21 -6.44
CA LYS A 329 12.95 -6.05 -4.97
C LYS A 329 11.63 -6.04 -4.22
N THR A 330 10.77 -5.05 -4.45
CA THR A 330 9.58 -4.87 -3.62
C THR A 330 8.36 -4.49 -4.43
N LEU A 331 7.27 -5.22 -4.26
CA LEU A 331 5.95 -4.88 -4.79
C LEU A 331 4.96 -4.75 -3.63
N SER A 332 4.47 -3.53 -3.38
CA SER A 332 3.50 -3.24 -2.32
C SER A 332 2.21 -2.70 -2.92
N LEU A 333 1.14 -3.49 -2.86
CA LEU A 333 -0.19 -3.17 -3.36
C LEU A 333 -1.17 -3.07 -2.18
N ALA A 334 -1.81 -1.92 -2.01
CA ALA A 334 -2.76 -1.72 -0.93
C ALA A 334 -4.02 -0.98 -1.38
N THR A 335 -5.17 -1.54 -1.02
CA THR A 335 -6.47 -0.88 -1.14
C THR A 335 -7.33 -1.16 0.08
N THR A 336 -8.39 -0.38 0.35
CA THR A 336 -9.34 -0.72 1.42
C THR A 336 -10.50 -1.51 0.84
N ASN A 337 -11.09 -1.03 -0.25
CA ASN A 337 -12.34 -1.55 -0.80
C ASN A 337 -12.19 -2.20 -2.18
N GLY A 338 -11.23 -1.76 -2.99
CA GLY A 338 -11.05 -2.28 -4.33
C GLY A 338 -10.45 -3.68 -4.36
N ALA A 339 -10.58 -4.34 -5.51
CA ALA A 339 -9.88 -5.57 -5.81
C ALA A 339 -8.42 -5.29 -6.22
N ILE A 340 -7.56 -6.28 -6.01
CA ILE A 340 -6.19 -6.30 -6.52
C ILE A 340 -6.07 -7.50 -7.46
N ASN A 341 -5.73 -7.25 -8.72
CA ASN A 341 -5.49 -8.29 -9.72
C ASN A 341 -4.15 -8.01 -10.42
N ALA A 342 -3.12 -8.78 -10.08
CA ALA A 342 -1.76 -8.51 -10.55
C ALA A 342 -1.10 -9.75 -11.18
N GLU A 343 -0.51 -9.55 -12.35
CA GLU A 343 0.44 -10.48 -12.96
C GLU A 343 1.87 -10.06 -12.62
N ILE A 344 2.69 -10.97 -12.08
CA ILE A 344 3.99 -10.62 -11.50
C ILE A 344 5.09 -11.47 -12.13
N GLY A 345 5.98 -10.83 -12.88
CA GLY A 345 7.28 -11.37 -13.23
C GLY A 345 8.32 -10.91 -12.21
N LEU A 346 9.21 -11.81 -11.81
CA LEU A 346 10.36 -11.48 -10.98
C LEU A 346 11.61 -11.45 -11.85
N PHE A 347 12.52 -10.51 -11.61
CA PHE A 347 13.83 -10.50 -12.25
C PHE A 347 14.92 -10.31 -11.19
N PRO A 348 16.13 -10.85 -11.40
CA PRO A 348 17.18 -10.74 -10.39
C PRO A 348 17.53 -9.26 -10.15
N PRO A 349 17.74 -8.84 -8.89
CA PRO A 349 18.27 -7.51 -8.61
C PRO A 349 19.66 -7.36 -9.23
N SER A 350 19.98 -6.17 -9.75
CA SER A 350 21.32 -5.84 -10.21
C SER A 350 22.24 -5.60 -9.01
N GLU A 351 23.56 -5.79 -9.18
CA GLU A 351 24.53 -5.54 -8.11
C GLU A 351 24.48 -4.08 -7.62
N GLU A 352 24.25 -3.13 -8.54
CA GLU A 352 24.09 -1.70 -8.27
C GLU A 352 22.88 -1.39 -7.38
N ASP A 353 21.85 -2.25 -7.40
CA ASP A 353 20.67 -2.00 -6.59
C ASP A 353 20.93 -2.14 -5.10
N SER A 354 22.00 -2.81 -4.67
CA SER A 354 22.25 -3.20 -3.28
C SER A 354 22.20 -2.02 -2.30
N GLU A 355 22.45 -0.79 -2.76
CA GLU A 355 22.40 0.44 -1.97
C GLU A 355 20.99 1.03 -1.79
N LEU A 356 20.00 0.55 -2.53
CA LEU A 356 18.64 1.08 -2.46
C LEU A 356 18.02 0.81 -1.07
N PRO A 357 17.48 1.84 -0.39
CA PRO A 357 16.84 1.68 0.91
C PRO A 357 15.76 0.60 0.85
N GLN A 358 15.94 -0.46 1.62
CA GLN A 358 14.92 -1.49 1.80
C GLN A 358 13.73 -0.84 2.52
N LEU A 359 12.66 -0.58 1.76
CA LEU A 359 11.41 -0.10 2.35
C LEU A 359 10.68 -1.28 3.03
N PRO A 360 10.07 -1.06 4.21
CA PRO A 360 9.45 -2.13 5.01
C PRO A 360 8.25 -2.76 4.28
N PRO A 361 7.89 -4.01 4.59
CA PRO A 361 7.85 -4.58 5.94
C PRO A 361 9.03 -5.50 6.24
N ASN A 362 9.59 -5.34 7.44
CA ASN A 362 10.68 -6.15 8.00
C ASN A 362 10.66 -7.58 7.42
N PRO A 363 11.65 -7.99 6.60
CA PRO A 363 11.73 -9.37 6.20
C PRO A 363 11.74 -10.23 7.47
N PRO A 364 11.22 -11.47 7.42
CA PRO A 364 11.30 -12.36 8.56
C PRO A 364 12.75 -12.36 9.05
N SER A 365 12.95 -12.14 10.35
CA SER A 365 14.24 -11.91 11.01
C SER A 365 15.22 -13.09 10.94
N LYS A 366 14.95 -14.06 10.05
CA LYS A 366 15.70 -15.28 9.78
C LYS A 366 16.25 -15.37 8.35
N ALA A 367 16.09 -14.34 7.51
CA ALA A 367 16.71 -14.34 6.18
C ALA A 367 18.25 -14.29 6.32
N SER A 368 18.90 -15.43 6.13
CA SER A 368 20.35 -15.63 6.35
C SER A 368 21.23 -15.15 5.18
N SER A 369 20.64 -14.69 4.08
CA SER A 369 21.37 -14.10 2.94
C SER A 369 20.63 -12.86 2.43
N PRO A 370 21.19 -11.65 2.58
CA PRO A 370 20.48 -10.40 2.32
C PRO A 370 20.34 -10.02 0.84
N ASP A 371 21.02 -10.69 -0.10
CA ASP A 371 21.31 -10.06 -1.40
C ASP A 371 20.40 -10.47 -2.56
N ASN A 372 19.66 -11.59 -2.48
CA ASN A 372 18.82 -12.05 -3.60
C ASN A 372 17.41 -12.47 -3.19
N TYR A 373 16.64 -11.52 -2.66
CA TYR A 373 15.24 -11.73 -2.33
C TYR A 373 14.32 -10.66 -2.90
N THR A 374 13.07 -11.05 -3.14
CA THR A 374 11.97 -10.16 -3.52
C THR A 374 10.83 -10.29 -2.53
N SER A 375 10.26 -9.16 -2.15
CA SER A 375 9.10 -9.08 -1.26
C SER A 375 7.88 -8.57 -2.01
N VAL A 376 6.79 -9.33 -1.97
CA VAL A 376 5.50 -8.97 -2.55
C VAL A 376 4.47 -8.92 -1.45
N HIS A 377 3.82 -7.78 -1.29
CA HIS A 377 2.84 -7.53 -0.26
C HIS A 377 1.56 -6.96 -0.89
N ALA A 378 0.47 -7.72 -0.86
CA ALA A 378 -0.80 -7.30 -1.43
C ALA A 378 -1.92 -7.41 -0.39
N THR A 379 -2.55 -6.28 -0.05
CA THR A 379 -3.54 -6.23 1.04
C THR A 379 -4.79 -5.45 0.68
N THR A 380 -5.94 -5.98 1.05
CA THR A 380 -7.22 -5.27 1.01
C THR A 380 -8.09 -5.56 2.23
N THR A 381 -9.09 -4.73 2.51
CA THR A 381 -10.08 -5.05 3.54
C THR A 381 -11.27 -5.79 2.93
N ASN A 382 -11.84 -5.26 1.85
CA ASN A 382 -13.10 -5.76 1.30
C ASN A 382 -12.98 -6.45 -0.06
N GLY A 383 -12.00 -6.07 -0.88
CA GLY A 383 -11.85 -6.61 -2.22
C GLY A 383 -11.21 -8.00 -2.26
N ALA A 384 -11.23 -8.62 -3.44
CA ALA A 384 -10.43 -9.81 -3.70
C ALA A 384 -8.96 -9.42 -3.97
N VAL A 385 -8.02 -10.29 -3.62
CA VAL A 385 -6.61 -10.17 -4.01
C VAL A 385 -6.24 -11.42 -4.77
N ILE A 386 -5.86 -11.25 -6.03
CA ILE A 386 -5.46 -12.32 -6.93
C ILE A 386 -4.08 -11.97 -7.48
N LEU A 387 -3.07 -12.74 -7.09
CA LEU A 387 -1.71 -12.61 -7.60
C LEU A 387 -1.36 -13.82 -8.46
N LYS A 388 -0.88 -13.55 -9.68
CA LYS A 388 -0.43 -14.57 -10.62
C LYS A 388 1.03 -14.33 -10.98
N TYR A 389 1.91 -15.14 -10.41
CA TYR A 389 3.32 -15.11 -10.79
C TYR A 389 3.50 -15.76 -12.17
N THR A 390 4.06 -15.00 -13.11
CA THR A 390 4.29 -15.42 -14.50
C THR A 390 5.72 -15.92 -14.70
N HIS A 391 6.69 -15.28 -14.03
CA HIS A 391 8.11 -15.62 -14.08
C HIS A 391 8.76 -15.52 -12.70
N HIS A 392 9.66 -16.45 -12.37
CA HIS A 392 10.42 -16.49 -11.12
C HIS A 392 11.78 -17.15 -11.37
N PRO A 393 12.89 -16.41 -11.26
CA PRO A 393 14.25 -16.95 -11.32
C PRO A 393 14.50 -17.98 -10.21
N VAL A 394 15.15 -19.10 -10.55
CA VAL A 394 15.32 -20.24 -9.63
C VAL A 394 16.16 -19.92 -8.40
N ASP A 395 17.08 -18.96 -8.51
CA ASP A 395 18.01 -18.60 -7.44
C ASP A 395 17.52 -17.41 -6.60
N GLN A 396 16.33 -16.87 -6.91
CA GLN A 396 15.75 -15.71 -6.22
C GLN A 396 14.77 -16.14 -5.13
N THR A 397 14.97 -15.63 -3.92
CA THR A 397 14.10 -15.91 -2.77
C THR A 397 12.83 -15.07 -2.86
N LEU A 398 11.64 -15.68 -2.79
CA LEU A 398 10.36 -14.95 -2.83
C LEU A 398 9.67 -14.95 -1.46
N TYR A 399 9.37 -13.76 -0.95
CA TYR A 399 8.47 -13.53 0.18
C TYR A 399 7.16 -12.94 -0.33
N SER A 400 6.08 -13.71 -0.30
CA SER A 400 4.77 -13.32 -0.82
C SER A 400 3.75 -13.28 0.30
N PHE A 401 3.33 -12.07 0.71
CA PHE A 401 2.26 -11.87 1.68
C PHE A 401 1.00 -11.32 1.01
N VAL A 402 -0.08 -12.08 1.11
CA VAL A 402 -1.37 -11.73 0.51
C VAL A 402 -2.44 -11.79 1.58
N SER A 403 -3.20 -10.71 1.76
CA SER A 403 -4.23 -10.65 2.79
C SER A 403 -5.50 -9.93 2.34
N SER A 404 -6.65 -10.49 2.69
CA SER A 404 -7.94 -9.80 2.58
C SER A 404 -8.84 -10.12 3.77
N THR A 405 -9.44 -9.12 4.43
CA THR A 405 -10.36 -9.42 5.56
C THR A 405 -11.62 -10.13 5.06
N ASN A 406 -12.33 -9.55 4.09
CA ASN A 406 -13.64 -10.04 3.67
C ASN A 406 -13.63 -10.70 2.29
N GLY A 407 -12.73 -10.29 1.42
CA GLY A 407 -12.63 -10.85 0.07
C GLY A 407 -11.72 -12.07 0.00
N LYS A 408 -11.74 -12.72 -1.15
CA LYS A 408 -10.88 -13.87 -1.46
C LYS A 408 -9.42 -13.42 -1.59
N ALA A 409 -8.50 -14.25 -1.12
CA ALA A 409 -7.07 -14.11 -1.32
C ALA A 409 -6.55 -15.34 -2.10
N GLU A 410 -5.97 -15.11 -3.28
CA GLU A 410 -5.43 -16.16 -4.15
C GLU A 410 -4.03 -15.84 -4.63
N VAL A 411 -3.15 -16.85 -4.58
CA VAL A 411 -1.81 -16.79 -5.17
C VAL A 411 -1.58 -17.97 -6.10
N GLN A 412 -1.12 -17.69 -7.30
CA GLN A 412 -0.67 -18.70 -8.26
C GLN A 412 0.84 -18.61 -8.44
N HIS A 413 1.55 -19.62 -7.94
CA HIS A 413 3.01 -19.71 -8.01
C HIS A 413 3.49 -20.41 -9.28
N PRO A 414 4.65 -20.00 -9.82
CA PRO A 414 5.27 -20.67 -10.96
C PRO A 414 5.95 -21.97 -10.50
N PRO A 415 6.38 -22.84 -11.44
CA PRO A 415 7.10 -24.06 -11.10
C PRO A 415 8.40 -23.83 -10.32
N ALA A 416 9.07 -22.71 -10.54
CA ALA A 416 10.35 -22.36 -9.93
C ALA A 416 10.28 -22.05 -8.43
N PHE A 417 9.09 -21.77 -7.87
CA PHE A 417 8.95 -21.45 -6.46
C PHE A 417 9.38 -22.62 -5.55
N GLU A 418 10.36 -22.32 -4.69
CA GLU A 418 10.83 -23.13 -3.56
C GLU A 418 10.61 -22.34 -2.26
N GLY A 419 10.01 -22.96 -1.25
CA GLY A 419 9.75 -22.28 0.01
C GLY A 419 8.67 -22.91 0.86
N GLN A 420 8.43 -22.27 2.00
CA GLN A 420 7.30 -22.56 2.87
C GLN A 420 6.06 -21.84 2.37
N PHE A 421 4.89 -22.41 2.64
CA PHE A 421 3.63 -21.75 2.33
C PHE A 421 2.62 -21.97 3.45
N GLU A 422 1.73 -21.00 3.61
CA GLU A 422 0.65 -21.01 4.59
C GLU A 422 -0.59 -20.35 3.98
N ALA A 423 -1.73 -21.01 4.10
CA ALA A 423 -3.05 -20.50 3.72
C ALA A 423 -3.98 -20.55 4.93
N GLU A 424 -4.48 -19.39 5.35
CA GLU A 424 -5.26 -19.24 6.57
C GLU A 424 -6.58 -18.53 6.33
N THR A 425 -7.65 -19.04 6.97
CA THR A 425 -8.95 -18.37 7.04
C THR A 425 -9.68 -18.70 8.33
N VAL A 426 -10.49 -17.77 8.84
CA VAL A 426 -11.34 -18.02 10.02
C VAL A 426 -12.68 -18.65 9.63
N TRP A 427 -13.34 -18.15 8.59
CA TRP A 427 -14.71 -18.59 8.25
C TRP A 427 -14.85 -19.19 6.84
N GLY A 428 -14.01 -18.78 5.89
CA GLY A 428 -14.06 -19.33 4.53
C GLY A 428 -13.32 -20.65 4.35
N SER A 429 -12.93 -20.96 3.11
CA SER A 429 -12.14 -22.15 2.75
C SER A 429 -10.67 -21.82 2.58
N ALA A 430 -9.78 -22.67 3.12
CA ALA A 430 -8.37 -22.71 2.77
C ALA A 430 -8.16 -23.87 1.77
N THR A 431 -7.46 -23.62 0.67
CA THR A 431 -7.18 -24.64 -0.35
C THR A 431 -5.77 -24.50 -0.91
N VAL A 432 -5.12 -25.63 -1.16
CA VAL A 432 -3.81 -25.71 -1.82
C VAL A 432 -3.90 -26.69 -2.97
N GLU A 433 -3.67 -26.20 -4.19
CA GLU A 433 -3.79 -26.96 -5.44
C GLU A 433 -2.42 -27.13 -6.12
N GLY A 434 -2.36 -27.99 -7.13
CA GLY A 434 -1.17 -28.27 -7.91
C GLY A 434 -0.64 -29.69 -7.73
N PRO A 435 0.24 -30.16 -8.63
CA PRO A 435 0.75 -31.52 -8.57
C PRO A 435 1.60 -31.76 -7.32
N HIS A 436 1.58 -32.99 -6.78
CA HIS A 436 2.47 -33.41 -5.70
C HIS A 436 3.92 -33.55 -6.15
N SER A 437 4.12 -33.90 -7.43
CA SER A 437 5.43 -33.98 -8.06
C SER A 437 5.37 -33.48 -9.50
N LYS A 438 6.46 -32.84 -9.93
CA LYS A 438 6.66 -32.31 -11.29
C LYS A 438 8.14 -32.42 -11.64
N LYS A 439 8.47 -32.79 -12.88
CA LYS A 439 9.85 -32.82 -13.36
C LYS A 439 10.38 -31.39 -13.51
N ASP A 440 11.68 -31.20 -13.25
CA ASP A 440 12.34 -29.89 -13.37
C ASP A 440 12.25 -29.37 -14.81
N PRO A 441 11.80 -28.12 -15.02
CA PRO A 441 11.83 -27.48 -16.34
C PRO A 441 13.25 -27.19 -16.86
N LYS A 442 14.31 -27.23 -16.04
CA LYS A 442 15.69 -27.07 -16.52
C LYS A 442 16.12 -28.26 -17.39
N GLU A 443 16.78 -27.97 -18.51
CA GLU A 443 17.41 -28.97 -19.39
C GLU A 443 18.41 -29.81 -18.57
N GLY A 444 18.09 -31.09 -18.33
CA GLY A 444 18.87 -32.01 -17.49
C GLY A 444 18.04 -32.74 -16.43
N GLY A 445 16.88 -32.21 -16.02
CA GLY A 445 15.73 -32.95 -15.49
C GLY A 445 15.88 -33.98 -14.36
N HIS A 446 17.00 -34.03 -13.63
CA HIS A 446 17.20 -35.02 -12.56
C HIS A 446 16.45 -34.68 -11.27
N ARG A 447 16.05 -33.43 -11.09
CA ARG A 447 15.35 -32.98 -9.87
C ARG A 447 13.86 -33.23 -9.96
N ILE A 448 13.28 -33.71 -8.86
CA ILE A 448 11.83 -33.93 -8.74
C ILE A 448 11.30 -32.94 -7.71
N ARG A 449 10.30 -32.13 -8.10
CA ARG A 449 9.61 -31.25 -7.16
C ARG A 449 8.89 -32.11 -6.12
N LYS A 450 9.12 -31.86 -4.83
CA LYS A 450 8.37 -32.45 -3.73
C LYS A 450 7.50 -31.39 -3.08
N LYS A 451 6.29 -31.78 -2.68
CA LYS A 451 5.34 -30.93 -1.96
C LYS A 451 4.79 -31.69 -0.76
N ILE A 452 4.99 -31.14 0.43
CA ILE A 452 4.33 -31.60 1.66
C ILE A 452 3.24 -30.59 2.02
N VAL A 453 2.05 -31.09 2.33
CA VAL A 453 0.90 -30.30 2.76
C VAL A 453 0.42 -30.86 4.10
N ARG A 454 0.25 -29.98 5.07
CA ARG A 454 -0.36 -30.25 6.39
C ARG A 454 -1.60 -29.38 6.49
N SER A 455 -2.69 -29.98 6.96
CA SER A 455 -3.96 -29.27 7.12
C SER A 455 -4.40 -29.43 8.56
N ASP A 456 -4.43 -28.31 9.27
CA ASP A 456 -4.93 -28.21 10.63
C ASP A 456 -6.29 -27.51 10.62
N ARG A 457 -7.24 -28.08 11.36
CA ARG A 457 -8.57 -27.52 11.51
C ARG A 457 -8.90 -27.50 12.99
N ASP A 458 -9.20 -26.32 13.51
CA ASP A 458 -9.65 -26.20 14.90
C ASP A 458 -11.18 -26.38 15.02
N GLU A 459 -11.64 -26.52 16.26
CA GLU A 459 -13.07 -26.63 16.56
C GLU A 459 -13.84 -25.32 16.30
N LEU A 460 -13.15 -24.19 16.20
CA LEU A 460 -13.72 -22.85 16.02
C LEU A 460 -13.94 -22.49 14.54
N GLY A 461 -13.54 -23.36 13.61
CA GLY A 461 -13.73 -23.17 12.18
C GLY A 461 -12.53 -22.54 11.47
N TYR A 462 -11.49 -22.15 12.21
CA TYR A 462 -10.23 -21.71 11.65
C TYR A 462 -9.59 -22.85 10.86
N ARG A 463 -9.19 -22.51 9.64
CA ARG A 463 -8.55 -23.42 8.70
C ARG A 463 -7.17 -22.89 8.42
N HIS A 464 -6.18 -23.73 8.70
CA HIS A 464 -4.78 -23.43 8.46
C HIS A 464 -4.21 -24.59 7.65
N ILE A 465 -3.70 -24.29 6.46
CA ILE A 465 -2.96 -25.24 5.64
C ILE A 465 -1.55 -24.72 5.50
N SER A 466 -0.58 -25.50 5.94
CA SER A 466 0.85 -25.16 5.84
C SER A 466 1.62 -26.25 5.14
N GLY A 467 2.81 -25.93 4.66
CA GLY A 467 3.65 -26.90 4.00
C GLY A 467 4.90 -26.31 3.40
N SER A 468 5.57 -27.12 2.58
CA SER A 468 6.77 -26.71 1.87
C SER A 468 6.82 -27.34 0.48
N VAL A 469 7.48 -26.63 -0.42
CA VAL A 469 7.74 -27.05 -1.79
C VAL A 469 9.23 -26.85 -2.07
N TRP A 470 9.89 -27.86 -2.62
CA TRP A 470 11.32 -27.79 -2.94
C TRP A 470 11.67 -28.75 -4.10
N TRP A 471 12.86 -28.55 -4.66
CA TRP A 471 13.44 -29.48 -5.64
C TRP A 471 14.35 -30.50 -4.94
N ASP A 472 14.02 -31.79 -5.09
CA ASP A 472 14.81 -32.89 -4.56
C ASP A 472 15.99 -33.20 -5.49
N GLU A 473 17.19 -33.32 -4.92
CA GLU A 473 18.44 -33.57 -5.64
C GLU A 473 19.04 -34.94 -5.27
N GLY A 474 18.37 -35.72 -4.42
CA GLY A 474 18.86 -37.03 -3.95
C GLY A 474 19.74 -36.96 -2.69
N ASP A 475 20.25 -35.77 -2.36
CA ASP A 475 21.18 -35.56 -1.25
C ASP A 475 20.44 -35.02 -0.01
N GLY A 476 19.85 -35.93 0.79
CA GLY A 476 19.39 -35.65 2.17
C GLY A 476 18.24 -34.63 2.35
N GLU A 477 17.37 -34.87 3.33
CA GLU A 477 16.15 -34.08 3.56
C GLU A 477 16.36 -32.82 4.45
N GLU A 478 17.52 -32.68 5.10
CA GLU A 478 17.63 -31.83 6.30
C GLU A 478 17.86 -30.31 6.05
N ASP A 479 18.51 -29.89 4.95
CA ASP A 479 18.92 -28.48 4.78
C ASP A 479 18.06 -27.64 3.81
N LYS A 480 16.97 -28.18 3.26
CA LYS A 480 16.19 -27.50 2.21
C LYS A 480 15.07 -26.58 2.70
N LYS A 481 15.09 -26.19 3.98
CA LYS A 481 14.06 -25.35 4.62
C LYS A 481 14.49 -23.88 4.61
N GLY A 482 14.16 -23.09 3.58
CA GLY A 482 14.26 -21.63 3.75
C GLY A 482 14.32 -20.70 2.53
N LYS A 483 14.19 -21.17 1.28
CA LYS A 483 14.38 -20.28 0.11
C LYS A 483 13.22 -19.33 -0.21
N GLY A 484 12.15 -19.31 0.58
CA GLY A 484 11.00 -18.44 0.33
C GLY A 484 9.85 -18.72 1.27
N GLU A 485 8.90 -17.79 1.30
CA GLU A 485 7.69 -17.87 2.13
C GLU A 485 6.49 -17.32 1.34
N SER A 486 5.37 -18.02 1.37
CA SER A 486 4.11 -17.56 0.78
C SER A 486 2.99 -17.65 1.79
N LEU A 487 2.54 -16.51 2.29
CA LEU A 487 1.51 -16.38 3.30
C LEU A 487 0.24 -15.78 2.70
N VAL A 488 -0.86 -16.54 2.69
CA VAL A 488 -2.16 -16.12 2.17
C VAL A 488 -3.18 -16.14 3.30
N LYS A 489 -3.65 -14.96 3.72
CA LYS A 489 -4.55 -14.80 4.87
C LYS A 489 -5.89 -14.19 4.48
N THR A 490 -6.94 -14.68 5.11
CA THR A 490 -8.24 -14.01 5.11
C THR A 490 -9.00 -14.24 6.40
N THR A 491 -10.05 -13.46 6.65
CA THR A 491 -10.94 -13.69 7.79
C THR A 491 -12.23 -14.37 7.34
N LEU A 492 -12.93 -13.80 6.36
CA LEU A 492 -14.22 -14.29 5.87
C LEU A 492 -14.14 -14.91 4.47
N GLY A 493 -13.17 -14.48 3.65
CA GLY A 493 -13.00 -14.95 2.28
C GLY A 493 -12.39 -16.34 2.19
N SER A 494 -12.11 -16.78 0.96
CA SER A 494 -11.31 -18.00 0.74
C SER A 494 -9.83 -17.66 0.60
N ALA A 495 -8.95 -18.47 1.20
CA ALA A 495 -7.51 -18.45 0.99
C ALA A 495 -7.13 -19.59 0.04
N LYS A 496 -6.49 -19.26 -1.08
CA LYS A 496 -6.15 -20.24 -2.11
C LYS A 496 -4.69 -20.08 -2.56
N ILE A 497 -3.95 -21.19 -2.59
CA ILE A 497 -2.62 -21.26 -3.18
C ILE A 497 -2.63 -22.29 -4.30
N VAL A 498 -2.11 -21.94 -5.47
CA VAL A 498 -2.01 -22.83 -6.63
C VAL A 498 -0.56 -22.93 -7.06
N PHE A 499 -0.03 -24.14 -7.12
CA PHE A 499 1.28 -24.42 -7.70
C PHE A 499 1.13 -24.98 -9.11
N LYS A 500 1.73 -24.33 -10.12
CA LYS A 500 1.61 -24.75 -11.52
C LYS A 500 2.49 -25.94 -11.91
#